data_AF-A0A800CKX3-F1
#
_entry.id   AF-A0A800CKX3-F1
#
_cell.length_a   1.000
_cell.length_b   1.000
_cell.length_c   1.000
_cell.angle_alpha   90.00
_cell.angle_beta   90.00
_cell.angle_gamma   90.00
#
_symmetry.space_group_name_H-M   'P 1'
#
loop_
_entity.id
_entity.type
_entity.pdbx_description
1 polymer ?
#
loop_
_entity_poly.entity_id
_entity_poly.type
_entity_poly.pdbx_seq_one_letter_code
_entity_poly.pdbx_strand_id
1 'polypeptide(L)'
;MSAREDGVTRLSQAKRIARSIIRSLKPQDITLVEAGVRIRTLLRESSDLKLVQRAIGEISPSDGPCDLRAAIMLNFSERVSAIALITDKWMDISSLPDKISARLMIYRVGRERPNYGITGLQVTYDPLAGKDLLDITVRAFNAPPRRITLWVYVEDKPFL
;
A
#
# COMPACT_ATOMS: atom_id res chain seq x y z
N MET A 1 0.67 -1.07 -2.18
CA MET A 1 -0.42 -0.27 -2.80
C MET A 1 -0.26 -0.16 -4.33
N SER A 2 0.08 -1.24 -5.02
CA SER A 2 0.32 -1.22 -6.48
C SER A 2 -0.96 -1.38 -7.31
N ALA A 3 -2.07 -1.78 -6.67
CA ALA A 3 -3.37 -1.99 -7.31
C ALA A 3 -3.88 -0.72 -8.00
N ARG A 4 -4.48 -0.89 -9.19
CA ARG A 4 -5.07 0.20 -9.99
C ARG A 4 -6.59 0.19 -9.89
N GLU A 5 -7.18 1.36 -9.72
CA GLU A 5 -8.62 1.60 -9.75
C GLU A 5 -8.88 2.86 -10.58
N ASP A 6 -9.82 2.78 -11.53
CA ASP A 6 -10.19 3.89 -12.42
C ASP A 6 -8.97 4.55 -13.11
N GLY A 7 -7.99 3.72 -13.51
CA GLY A 7 -6.76 4.16 -14.19
C GLY A 7 -5.65 4.71 -13.27
N VAL A 8 -5.86 4.78 -11.96
CA VAL A 8 -4.91 5.36 -10.99
C VAL A 8 -4.51 4.33 -9.94
N THR A 9 -3.24 4.30 -9.52
CA THR A 9 -2.83 3.38 -8.43
C THR A 9 -3.38 3.82 -7.08
N ARG A 10 -3.63 2.88 -6.18
CA ARG A 10 -3.97 3.18 -4.78
C ARG A 10 -2.89 4.04 -4.13
N LEU A 11 -1.60 3.84 -4.44
CA LEU A 11 -0.55 4.74 -3.95
C LEU A 11 -0.73 6.18 -4.44
N SER A 12 -1.08 6.38 -5.71
CA SER A 12 -1.35 7.71 -6.26
C SER A 12 -2.53 8.39 -5.57
N GLN A 13 -3.59 7.64 -5.24
CA GLN A 13 -4.70 8.13 -4.42
C GLN A 13 -4.25 8.48 -3.00
N ALA A 14 -3.45 7.62 -2.35
CA ALA A 14 -2.88 7.87 -1.03
C ALA A 14 -2.03 9.14 -1.00
N LYS A 15 -1.18 9.37 -2.01
CA LYS A 15 -0.39 10.60 -2.15
C LYS A 15 -1.27 11.84 -2.33
N ARG A 16 -2.40 11.74 -3.03
CA ARG A 16 -3.36 12.85 -3.18
C ARG A 16 -4.01 13.19 -1.83
N ILE A 17 -4.46 12.18 -1.07
CA ILE A 17 -5.01 12.37 0.28
C ILE A 17 -3.97 13.01 1.19
N ALA A 18 -2.75 12.47 1.24
CA ALA A 18 -1.65 13.00 2.05
C ALA A 18 -1.41 14.49 1.74
N ARG A 19 -1.28 14.85 0.45
CA ARG A 19 -1.10 16.25 0.03
C ARG A 19 -2.28 17.13 0.42
N SER A 20 -3.51 16.63 0.35
CA SER A 20 -4.70 17.37 0.79
C SER A 20 -4.67 17.66 2.28
N ILE A 21 -4.30 16.66 3.10
CA ILE A 21 -4.14 16.82 4.55
C ILE A 21 -3.07 17.88 4.82
N ILE A 22 -1.88 17.74 4.24
CA ILE A 22 -0.76 18.68 4.46
C ILE A 22 -1.13 20.12 4.09
N ARG A 23 -1.88 20.34 3.01
CA ARG A 23 -2.34 21.69 2.61
C ARG A 23 -3.32 22.32 3.60
N SER A 24 -4.06 21.50 4.35
CA SER A 24 -5.06 21.97 5.32
C SER A 24 -4.49 22.22 6.73
N LEU A 25 -3.25 21.78 6.98
CA LEU A 25 -2.61 21.92 8.28
C LEU A 25 -2.03 23.33 8.48
N LYS A 26 -2.14 23.83 9.73
CA LYS A 26 -1.35 24.96 10.20
C LYS A 26 0.14 24.55 10.26
N PRO A 27 1.08 25.51 10.26
CA PRO A 27 2.50 25.19 10.43
C PRO A 27 2.73 24.34 11.69
N GLN A 28 3.28 23.14 11.48
CA GLN A 28 3.57 22.17 12.54
C GLN A 28 4.63 21.17 12.05
N ASP A 29 5.31 20.52 12.98
CA ASP A 29 6.30 19.50 12.65
C ASP A 29 5.62 18.20 12.19
N ILE A 30 6.08 17.66 11.07
CA ILE A 30 5.54 16.47 10.43
C ILE A 30 6.61 15.39 10.38
N THR A 31 6.26 14.20 10.86
CA THR A 31 7.04 12.97 10.65
C THR A 31 6.33 12.11 9.62
N LEU A 32 7.03 11.74 8.55
CA LEU A 32 6.50 10.89 7.48
C LEU A 32 7.10 9.48 7.60
N VAL A 33 6.23 8.49 7.72
CA VAL A 33 6.61 7.08 7.90
C VAL A 33 6.01 6.23 6.79
N GLU A 34 6.84 5.39 6.19
CA GLU A 34 6.41 4.34 5.28
C GLU A 34 6.34 3.01 6.03
N ALA A 35 5.13 2.46 6.12
CA ALA A 35 4.88 1.13 6.66
C ALA A 35 4.96 0.07 5.54
N GLY A 36 6.17 -0.21 5.06
CA GLY A 36 6.44 -1.27 4.07
C GLY A 36 6.89 -2.59 4.72
N VAL A 37 7.59 -3.44 3.95
CA VAL A 37 8.29 -4.64 4.48
C VAL A 37 9.27 -4.28 5.58
N ARG A 38 9.95 -3.15 5.40
CA ARG A 38 10.72 -2.47 6.43
C ARG A 38 10.05 -1.14 6.71
N ILE A 39 9.88 -0.82 7.99
CA ILE A 39 9.35 0.46 8.42
C ILE A 39 10.46 1.50 8.23
N ARG A 40 10.16 2.59 7.53
CA ARG A 40 11.12 3.66 7.25
C ARG A 40 10.55 5.02 7.63
N THR A 41 11.29 5.79 8.40
CA THR A 41 11.00 7.21 8.61
C THR A 41 11.64 7.98 7.46
N LEU A 42 10.81 8.50 6.56
CA LEU A 42 11.25 9.23 5.37
C LEU A 42 11.60 10.69 5.68
N LEU A 43 10.92 11.25 6.68
CA LEU A 43 11.15 12.59 7.18
C LEU A 43 10.81 12.62 8.67
N ARG A 44 11.64 13.28 9.47
CA ARG A 44 11.44 13.39 10.92
C ARG A 44 11.26 14.85 11.30
N GLU A 45 10.17 15.14 12.02
CA GLU A 45 9.90 16.43 12.68
C GLU A 45 10.23 17.65 11.81
N SER A 46 9.67 17.71 10.60
CA SER A 46 9.91 18.81 9.67
C SER A 46 8.66 19.67 9.49
N SER A 47 8.82 20.98 9.65
CA SER A 47 7.80 21.99 9.34
C SER A 47 7.91 22.55 7.92
N ASP A 48 8.93 22.16 7.13
CA ASP A 48 9.05 22.57 5.73
C ASP A 48 8.10 21.74 4.85
N LEU A 49 6.97 22.36 4.49
CA LEU A 49 5.94 21.74 3.67
C LEU A 49 6.45 21.35 2.27
N LYS A 50 7.49 22.00 1.73
CA LYS A 50 8.08 21.62 0.44
C LYS A 50 8.85 20.31 0.58
N LEU A 51 9.62 20.14 1.66
CA LEU A 51 10.31 18.88 1.96
C LEU A 51 9.31 17.74 2.21
N VAL A 52 8.24 18.00 2.96
CA VAL A 52 7.16 17.01 3.18
C VAL A 52 6.52 16.60 1.85
N GLN A 53 6.16 17.56 0.98
CA GLN A 53 5.55 17.26 -0.31
C GLN A 53 6.48 16.48 -1.25
N ARG A 54 7.78 16.79 -1.22
CA ARG A 54 8.80 16.06 -1.96
C ARG A 54 8.93 14.63 -1.46
N ALA A 55 9.06 14.43 -0.15
CA ALA A 55 9.15 13.11 0.46
C ALA A 55 7.91 12.23 0.14
N ILE A 56 6.70 12.81 0.17
CA ILE A 56 5.47 12.12 -0.29
C ILE A 56 5.58 11.72 -1.77
N GLY A 57 6.17 12.59 -2.60
CA GLY A 57 6.40 12.35 -4.03
C GLY A 57 7.30 11.13 -4.30
N GLU A 58 8.32 10.94 -3.48
CA GLU A 58 9.36 9.91 -3.62
C GLU A 58 8.91 8.50 -3.15
N ILE A 59 7.81 8.39 -2.41
CA ILE A 59 7.26 7.08 -1.97
C ILE A 59 6.96 6.22 -3.20
N SER A 60 7.53 5.02 -3.26
CA SER A 60 7.25 4.06 -4.32
C SER A 60 6.46 2.87 -3.78
N PRO A 61 5.67 2.16 -4.61
CA PRO A 61 5.04 0.93 -4.17
C PRO A 61 6.12 -0.08 -3.79
N SER A 62 5.94 -0.75 -2.66
CA SER A 62 6.71 -1.94 -2.31
C SER A 62 5.80 -3.15 -2.27
N ASP A 63 6.32 -4.26 -2.78
CA ASP A 63 5.65 -5.56 -2.73
C ASP A 63 6.12 -6.30 -1.48
N GLY A 64 5.17 -6.66 -0.62
CA GLY A 64 5.44 -7.50 0.54
C GLY A 64 4.50 -7.22 1.72
N PRO A 65 4.66 -7.98 2.81
CA PRO A 65 3.88 -7.78 4.02
C PRO A 65 4.19 -6.42 4.62
N CYS A 66 3.24 -5.88 5.38
CA CYS A 66 3.45 -4.66 6.14
C CYS A 66 2.71 -4.80 7.47
N ASP A 67 3.37 -4.35 8.54
CA ASP A 67 2.82 -4.32 9.89
C ASP A 67 2.52 -2.87 10.27
N LEU A 68 1.25 -2.49 10.13
CA LEU A 68 0.78 -1.16 10.45
C LEU A 68 0.87 -0.86 11.95
N ARG A 69 0.67 -1.88 12.80
CA ARG A 69 0.72 -1.75 14.25
C ARG A 69 2.16 -1.44 14.68
N ALA A 70 3.12 -2.22 14.21
CA ALA A 70 4.53 -1.96 14.48
C ALA A 70 4.97 -0.58 13.97
N ALA A 71 4.55 -0.18 12.78
CA ALA A 71 4.88 1.13 12.22
C ALA A 71 4.42 2.29 13.10
N ILE A 72 3.19 2.20 13.62
CA ILE A 72 2.62 3.20 14.53
C ILE A 72 3.35 3.17 15.87
N MET A 73 3.50 1.99 16.49
CA MET A 73 4.11 1.85 17.82
C MET A 73 5.56 2.35 17.86
N LEU A 74 6.36 2.08 16.82
CA LEU A 74 7.77 2.48 16.75
C LEU A 74 7.96 3.98 16.52
N ASN A 75 6.97 4.68 15.97
CA ASN A 75 7.07 6.11 15.66
C ASN A 75 6.17 6.98 16.56
N PHE A 76 5.46 6.38 17.50
CA PHE A 76 4.66 7.10 18.48
C PHE A 76 5.55 7.64 19.61
N SER A 77 5.26 8.87 20.02
CA SER A 77 5.75 9.44 21.27
C SER A 77 4.65 10.31 21.90
N GLU A 78 4.78 10.65 23.18
CA GLU A 78 3.78 11.50 23.85
C GLU A 78 3.69 12.91 23.26
N ARG A 79 4.66 13.33 22.44
CA ARG A 79 4.64 14.61 21.71
C ARG A 79 3.79 14.57 20.44
N VAL A 80 3.44 13.38 19.96
CA VAL A 80 2.60 13.23 18.76
C VAL A 80 1.18 13.64 19.11
N SER A 81 0.69 14.70 18.48
CA SER A 81 -0.67 15.23 18.69
C SER A 81 -1.73 14.48 17.88
N ALA A 82 -1.39 14.04 16.66
CA ALA A 82 -2.27 13.32 15.75
C ALA A 82 -1.49 12.37 14.84
N ILE A 83 -2.13 11.29 14.41
CA ILE A 83 -1.59 10.30 13.48
C ILE A 83 -2.58 10.15 12.31
N ALA A 84 -2.14 10.45 11.09
CA ALA A 84 -2.91 10.17 9.89
C ALA A 84 -2.40 8.87 9.23
N LEU A 85 -3.15 7.78 9.36
CA LEU A 85 -2.85 6.51 8.71
C LEU A 85 -3.57 6.43 7.37
N ILE A 86 -2.82 6.48 6.27
CA ILE A 86 -3.34 6.34 4.92
C ILE A 86 -3.04 4.91 4.43
N THR A 87 -4.05 4.07 4.25
CA THR A 87 -3.86 2.62 4.03
C THR A 87 -4.94 1.98 3.16
N ASP A 88 -4.59 0.96 2.38
CA ASP A 88 -5.52 0.08 1.66
C ASP A 88 -5.80 -1.25 2.39
N LYS A 89 -5.23 -1.40 3.59
CA LYS A 89 -5.38 -2.58 4.46
C LYS A 89 -6.37 -2.34 5.59
N TRP A 90 -7.09 -3.40 5.95
CA TRP A 90 -7.80 -3.45 7.22
C TRP A 90 -6.84 -3.51 8.40
N MET A 91 -7.18 -2.79 9.47
CA MET A 91 -6.47 -2.78 10.74
C MET A 91 -7.49 -2.77 11.87
N ASP A 92 -7.31 -3.68 12.83
CA ASP A 92 -8.08 -3.68 14.06
C ASP A 92 -7.47 -2.68 15.07
N ILE A 93 -8.19 -1.58 15.28
CA ILE A 93 -7.77 -0.47 16.14
C ILE A 93 -7.86 -0.85 17.62
N SER A 94 -8.72 -1.81 17.99
CA SER A 94 -8.92 -2.22 19.40
C SER A 94 -7.66 -2.82 20.03
N SER A 95 -6.71 -3.26 19.19
CA SER A 95 -5.40 -3.79 19.62
C SER A 95 -4.34 -2.72 19.92
N LEU A 96 -4.66 -1.43 19.70
CA LEU A 96 -3.77 -0.30 19.97
C LEU A 96 -4.03 0.28 21.37
N PRO A 97 -3.00 0.77 22.07
CA PRO A 97 -3.18 1.52 23.30
C PRO A 97 -4.10 2.74 23.12
N ASP A 98 -4.94 3.04 24.11
CA ASP A 98 -5.95 4.13 24.06
C ASP A 98 -5.37 5.49 23.67
N LYS A 99 -4.18 5.81 24.18
CA LYS A 99 -3.47 7.05 23.85
C LYS A 99 -3.10 7.19 22.37
N ILE A 100 -2.95 6.07 21.66
CA ILE A 100 -2.68 6.03 20.22
C ILE A 100 -3.99 6.04 19.45
N SER A 101 -4.95 5.19 19.83
CA SER A 101 -6.24 5.08 19.14
C SER A 101 -7.01 6.41 19.18
N ALA A 102 -6.95 7.15 20.28
CA ALA A 102 -7.56 8.48 20.42
C ALA A 102 -6.96 9.56 19.49
N ARG A 103 -5.75 9.33 18.96
CA ARG A 103 -5.02 10.26 18.08
C ARG A 103 -4.99 9.78 16.62
N LEU A 104 -5.55 8.60 16.33
CA LEU A 104 -5.44 7.94 15.05
C LEU A 104 -6.63 8.27 14.15
N MET A 105 -6.34 8.90 13.01
CA MET A 105 -7.28 9.10 11.91
C MET A 105 -6.91 8.16 10.76
N ILE A 106 -7.85 7.33 10.31
CA ILE A 106 -7.60 6.36 9.24
C ILE A 106 -8.26 6.79 7.95
N TYR A 107 -7.45 6.98 6.91
CA TYR A 107 -7.87 7.30 5.56
C TYR A 107 -7.71 6.05 4.68
N ARG A 108 -8.84 5.41 4.35
CA ARG A 108 -8.83 4.21 3.51
C ARG A 108 -8.69 4.56 2.04
N VAL A 109 -7.90 3.75 1.34
CA VAL A 109 -7.61 3.93 -0.08
C VAL A 109 -7.99 2.69 -0.87
N GLY A 110 -8.63 2.92 -2.02
CA GLY A 110 -9.23 1.89 -2.83
C GLY A 110 -10.65 1.51 -2.35
N ARG A 111 -11.45 1.00 -3.28
CA ARG A 111 -12.73 0.36 -2.97
C ARG A 111 -12.45 -0.89 -2.11
N GLU A 112 -13.40 -1.33 -1.29
CA GLU A 112 -13.35 -2.59 -0.51
C GLU A 112 -13.34 -3.85 -1.39
N ARG A 113 -12.80 -3.76 -2.61
CA ARG A 113 -12.70 -4.84 -3.56
C ARG A 113 -11.45 -5.68 -3.25
N PRO A 114 -11.57 -7.01 -3.38
CA PRO A 114 -10.46 -7.94 -3.22
C PRO A 114 -9.24 -7.50 -4.04
N ASN A 115 -8.08 -7.37 -3.40
CA ASN A 115 -6.84 -7.07 -4.09
C ASN A 115 -6.11 -8.36 -4.45
N TYR A 116 -6.35 -8.87 -5.67
CA TYR A 116 -5.52 -9.91 -6.28
C TYR A 116 -4.56 -9.27 -7.28
N GLY A 117 -3.32 -9.76 -7.33
CA GLY A 117 -2.35 -9.34 -8.34
C GLY A 117 -1.66 -10.54 -8.98
N ILE A 118 -1.38 -10.45 -10.28
CA ILE A 118 -0.42 -11.33 -10.95
C ILE A 118 0.96 -10.82 -10.56
N THR A 119 1.71 -11.61 -9.81
CA THR A 119 3.04 -11.24 -9.27
C THR A 119 4.17 -11.96 -9.98
N GLY A 120 3.87 -12.87 -10.89
CA GLY A 120 4.83 -13.60 -11.68
C GLY A 120 4.19 -14.10 -12.97
N LEU A 121 4.93 -13.98 -14.05
CA LEU A 121 4.59 -14.49 -15.37
C LEU A 121 5.89 -15.06 -15.95
N GLN A 122 5.93 -16.37 -16.16
CA GLN A 122 7.11 -17.05 -16.68
C GLN A 122 6.70 -18.04 -17.75
N VAL A 123 7.44 -18.05 -18.87
CA VAL A 123 7.33 -19.08 -19.88
C VAL A 123 8.52 -20.02 -19.70
N THR A 124 8.24 -21.31 -19.56
CA THR A 124 9.26 -22.36 -19.53
C THR A 124 9.01 -23.36 -20.65
N TYR A 125 10.06 -23.78 -21.35
CA TYR A 125 9.94 -24.85 -22.34
C TYR A 125 10.06 -26.20 -21.63
N ASP A 126 9.05 -27.06 -21.78
CA ASP A 126 9.10 -28.45 -21.33
C ASP A 126 9.67 -29.32 -22.46
N PRO A 127 10.94 -29.79 -22.35
CA PRO A 127 11.56 -30.59 -23.40
C PRO A 127 10.99 -32.00 -23.50
N LEU A 128 10.32 -32.52 -22.47
CA LEU A 128 9.70 -33.84 -22.47
C LEU A 128 8.31 -33.79 -23.13
N ALA A 129 7.55 -32.72 -22.90
CA ALA A 129 6.26 -32.51 -23.55
C ALA A 129 6.35 -31.83 -24.93
N GLY A 130 7.51 -31.22 -25.25
CA GLY A 130 7.73 -30.47 -26.47
C GLY A 130 6.84 -29.22 -26.59
N LYS A 131 6.53 -28.56 -25.46
CA LYS A 131 5.58 -27.44 -25.39
C LYS A 131 6.06 -26.35 -24.44
N ASP A 132 5.63 -25.12 -24.71
CA ASP A 132 5.79 -24.01 -23.77
C ASP A 132 4.73 -24.10 -22.65
N LEU A 133 5.19 -23.97 -21.41
CA LEU A 133 4.38 -23.85 -20.21
C LEU A 133 4.36 -22.38 -19.77
N LEU A 134 3.17 -21.88 -19.45
CA LEU A 134 2.97 -20.54 -18.91
C LEU A 134 2.63 -20.62 -17.42
N ASP A 135 3.60 -20.28 -16.58
CA ASP A 135 3.45 -20.20 -15.14
C ASP A 135 2.98 -18.81 -14.73
N ILE A 136 1.83 -18.75 -14.04
CA ILE A 136 1.21 -17.50 -13.57
C ILE A 136 1.06 -17.55 -12.06
N THR A 137 1.78 -16.67 -11.37
CA THR A 137 1.64 -16.54 -9.92
C THR A 137 0.62 -15.47 -9.58
N VAL A 138 -0.47 -15.86 -8.93
CA VAL A 138 -1.50 -14.93 -8.44
C VAL A 138 -1.42 -14.84 -6.92
N ARG A 139 -1.35 -13.61 -6.39
CA ARG A 139 -1.31 -13.34 -4.95
C ARG A 139 -2.56 -12.58 -4.49
N ALA A 140 -3.15 -13.03 -3.39
CA ALA A 140 -4.17 -12.30 -2.65
C ALA A 140 -3.48 -11.39 -1.61
N PHE A 141 -3.58 -10.07 -1.77
CA PHE A 141 -2.97 -9.10 -0.86
C PHE A 141 -3.91 -8.66 0.27
N ASN A 142 -5.19 -8.49 -0.05
CA ASN A 142 -6.26 -8.17 0.90
C ASN A 142 -7.59 -8.63 0.30
N ALA A 143 -7.66 -9.93 0.01
CA ALA A 143 -8.77 -10.53 -0.70
C ALA A 143 -9.24 -11.80 0.05
N PRO A 144 -10.55 -11.98 0.29
CA PRO A 144 -11.05 -13.22 0.86
C PRO A 144 -10.82 -14.39 -0.12
N PRO A 145 -10.80 -15.66 0.34
CA PRO A 145 -10.81 -16.81 -0.56
C PRO A 145 -12.01 -16.72 -1.52
N ARG A 146 -11.75 -16.72 -2.83
CA ARG A 146 -12.78 -16.78 -3.88
C ARG A 146 -12.26 -17.55 -5.08
N ARG A 147 -13.18 -18.06 -5.89
CA ARG A 147 -12.86 -18.58 -7.22
C ARG A 147 -12.41 -17.41 -8.11
N ILE A 148 -11.20 -17.51 -8.64
CA ILE A 148 -10.64 -16.56 -9.60
C ILE A 148 -10.56 -17.28 -10.94
N THR A 149 -11.06 -16.64 -11.99
CA THR A 149 -10.87 -17.09 -13.37
C THR A 149 -9.84 -16.20 -14.02
N LEU A 150 -8.77 -16.81 -14.52
CA LEU A 150 -7.72 -16.12 -15.25
C LEU A 150 -7.91 -16.41 -16.74
N TRP A 151 -7.92 -15.35 -17.56
CA TRP A 151 -8.03 -15.44 -19.00
C TRP A 151 -6.69 -15.06 -19.60
N VAL A 152 -6.11 -15.95 -20.39
CA VAL A 152 -4.83 -15.73 -21.07
C VAL A 152 -5.11 -15.67 -22.56
N TYR A 153 -4.49 -14.71 -23.25
CA TYR A 153 -4.57 -14.57 -24.69
C TYR A 153 -3.16 -14.48 -25.27
N VAL A 154 -2.91 -15.18 -26.39
CA VAL A 154 -1.70 -15.09 -27.21
C VAL A 154 -2.15 -14.73 -28.63
N GLU A 155 -1.67 -13.60 -29.15
CA GLU A 155 -2.09 -13.08 -30.46
C GLU A 155 -3.63 -13.01 -30.60
N ASP A 156 -4.29 -12.45 -29.58
CA ASP A 156 -5.75 -12.33 -29.46
C ASP A 156 -6.53 -13.65 -29.45
N LYS A 157 -5.85 -14.80 -29.36
CA LYS A 157 -6.47 -16.12 -29.20
C LYS A 157 -6.38 -16.59 -27.76
N PRO A 158 -7.46 -17.15 -27.18
CA PRO A 158 -7.41 -17.69 -25.82
C PRO A 158 -6.36 -18.82 -25.74
N PHE A 159 -5.48 -18.72 -24.77
CA PHE A 159 -4.50 -19.74 -24.44
C PHE A 159 -5.23 -20.81 -23.60
N LEU A 160 -5.46 -21.97 -24.21
CA LEU A 160 -6.21 -23.10 -23.66
C LEU A 160 -5.28 -24.14 -23.04
#